data_AF-A0A2R6DN06-F1
#
_entry.id   AF-A0A2R6DN06-F1
#
_cell.length_a   1.000
_cell.length_b   1.000
_cell.length_c   1.000
_cell.angle_alpha   90.00
_cell.angle_beta   90.00
_cell.angle_gamma   90.00
#
_symmetry.space_group_name_H-M   'P 1'
#
loop_
_entity.id
_entity.type
_entity.pdbx_description
1 polymer ?
#
loop_
_entity_poly.entity_id
_entity_poly.type
_entity_poly.pdbx_seq_one_letter_code
_entity_poly.pdbx_strand_id
1 'polypeptide(L)'
;MAAGFNAYLIAPASIIPLLVDSFGIDKASAGLSISVFFLAWGMAGLPGGLLMDRYDNRRLAFVGVVALVLASLAGAATSTYLPFLLTRFVGGATGAFLWTANANVVSRVFPESKLAVATGLFVAAGPAGQAIAQFGGPLLADVAGWRAVFVVYPLIVVAGLPVLYLAAREPVRSEEAISLGQFVRVLRNPTILAVSFASACSFALFVFFSSWMPTYATEELSIDLAAAGAATALVPFAGIVARPGGGWLSDRIGERRRPVIVVSFLLALPVIFGVTTIRSAGGFAMLMLAAGATVQLAIGVYYVYVAELAEPGTTGTCLAMVTSVST
;
A
#
# COMPACT_ATOMS: atom_id res chain seq x y z
N MET A 1 -1.26 -3.63 13.43
CA MET A 1 -2.49 -3.38 12.62
C MET A 1 -2.15 -3.01 11.17
N ALA A 2 -1.50 -1.86 10.92
CA ALA A 2 -1.21 -1.38 9.56
C ALA A 2 -0.47 -2.39 8.65
N ALA A 3 0.52 -3.11 9.20
CA ALA A 3 1.23 -4.16 8.46
C ALA A 3 0.31 -5.33 8.06
N GLY A 4 -0.54 -5.83 8.97
CA GLY A 4 -1.51 -6.89 8.65
C GLY A 4 -2.51 -6.48 7.57
N PHE A 5 -2.94 -5.21 7.59
CA PHE A 5 -3.88 -4.69 6.58
C PHE A 5 -3.21 -4.63 5.20
N ASN A 6 -1.96 -4.16 5.14
CA ASN A 6 -1.19 -4.12 3.90
C ASN A 6 -0.80 -5.52 3.39
N ALA A 7 -0.58 -6.48 4.30
CA ALA A 7 -0.41 -7.88 3.93
C ALA A 7 -1.68 -8.43 3.26
N TYR A 8 -2.84 -8.21 3.88
CA TYR A 8 -4.13 -8.61 3.32
C TYR A 8 -4.47 -7.93 1.99
N LEU A 9 -4.11 -6.65 1.84
CA LEU A 9 -4.29 -5.90 0.60
C LEU A 9 -3.63 -6.61 -0.58
N ILE A 10 -2.33 -6.94 -0.46
CA ILE A 10 -1.54 -7.45 -1.57
C ILE A 10 -1.55 -8.98 -1.67
N ALA A 11 -2.10 -9.68 -0.68
CA ALA A 11 -2.11 -11.15 -0.60
C ALA A 11 -2.39 -11.87 -1.94
N PRO A 12 -3.43 -11.51 -2.74
CA PRO A 12 -3.70 -12.19 -4.00
C PRO A 12 -2.52 -12.21 -4.98
N ALA A 13 -1.68 -11.17 -5.00
CA ALA A 13 -0.52 -11.05 -5.90
C ALA A 13 0.42 -12.26 -5.82
N SER A 14 0.65 -12.73 -4.59
CA SER A 14 1.60 -13.80 -4.32
C SER A 14 1.06 -15.20 -4.65
N ILE A 15 -0.24 -15.32 -4.95
CA ILE A 15 -0.95 -16.59 -5.12
C ILE A 15 -1.89 -16.57 -6.33
N ILE A 16 -1.69 -15.66 -7.29
CA ILE A 16 -2.53 -15.55 -8.50
C ILE A 16 -2.72 -16.90 -9.20
N PRO A 17 -1.67 -17.72 -9.44
CA PRO A 17 -1.85 -19.03 -10.08
C PRO A 17 -2.85 -19.92 -9.34
N LEU A 18 -2.81 -19.93 -8.00
CA LEU A 18 -3.73 -20.73 -7.18
C LEU A 18 -5.18 -20.24 -7.28
N LEU A 19 -5.39 -18.92 -7.43
CA LEU A 19 -6.72 -18.34 -7.64
C LEU A 19 -7.27 -18.66 -9.03
N VAL A 20 -6.42 -18.61 -10.06
CA VAL A 20 -6.73 -19.03 -11.43
C VAL A 20 -7.22 -20.47 -11.44
N ASP A 21 -6.45 -21.37 -10.84
CA ASP A 21 -6.77 -22.80 -10.79
C ASP A 21 -8.04 -23.08 -9.99
N SER A 22 -8.21 -22.42 -8.83
CA SER A 22 -9.32 -22.69 -7.93
C SER A 22 -10.67 -22.17 -8.42
N PHE A 23 -10.68 -21.07 -9.16
CA PHE A 23 -11.90 -20.44 -9.65
C PHE A 23 -12.14 -20.64 -11.15
N GLY A 24 -11.18 -21.22 -11.89
CA GLY A 24 -11.28 -21.42 -13.34
C GLY A 24 -11.36 -20.10 -14.11
N ILE A 25 -10.60 -19.09 -13.69
CA ILE A 25 -10.59 -17.73 -14.27
C ILE A 25 -9.27 -17.43 -14.96
N ASP A 26 -9.23 -16.41 -15.81
CA ASP A 26 -7.96 -15.93 -16.37
C ASP A 26 -7.18 -15.04 -15.37
N LYS A 27 -5.90 -14.80 -15.68
CA LYS A 27 -5.01 -13.98 -14.83
C LYS A 27 -5.45 -12.53 -14.73
N ALA A 28 -6.01 -12.00 -15.81
CA ALA A 28 -6.54 -10.64 -15.83
C ALA A 28 -7.68 -10.49 -14.80
N SER A 29 -8.58 -11.47 -14.78
CA SER A 29 -9.66 -11.59 -13.80
C SER A 29 -9.08 -11.73 -12.41
N ALA A 30 -8.12 -12.63 -12.16
CA ALA A 30 -7.48 -12.79 -10.85
C ALA A 30 -6.83 -11.48 -10.36
N GLY A 31 -6.20 -10.71 -11.26
CA GLY A 31 -5.66 -9.38 -10.97
C GLY A 31 -6.70 -8.36 -10.51
N LEU A 32 -7.96 -8.48 -10.93
CA LEU A 32 -9.06 -7.63 -10.44
C LEU A 32 -9.23 -7.72 -8.93
N SER A 33 -8.86 -8.83 -8.28
CA SER A 33 -8.93 -8.97 -6.82
C SER A 33 -8.04 -7.99 -6.05
N ILE A 34 -7.01 -7.45 -6.72
CA ILE A 34 -6.12 -6.40 -6.22
C ILE A 34 -6.69 -5.03 -6.63
N SER A 35 -7.01 -4.86 -7.91
CA SER A 35 -7.52 -3.58 -8.44
C SER A 35 -8.82 -3.13 -7.77
N VAL A 36 -9.76 -4.04 -7.53
CA VAL A 36 -11.05 -3.74 -6.89
C VAL A 36 -10.85 -3.28 -5.44
N PHE A 37 -9.79 -3.73 -4.78
CA PHE A 37 -9.45 -3.33 -3.41
C PHE A 37 -9.00 -1.87 -3.37
N PHE A 38 -8.08 -1.48 -4.27
CA PHE A 38 -7.64 -0.10 -4.42
C PHE A 38 -8.78 0.82 -4.84
N LEU A 39 -9.60 0.39 -5.81
CA LEU A 39 -10.80 1.13 -6.23
C LEU A 39 -11.73 1.40 -5.04
N ALA A 40 -12.03 0.37 -4.24
CA ALA A 40 -12.89 0.52 -3.08
C ALA A 40 -12.28 1.42 -2.01
N TRP A 41 -10.97 1.36 -1.80
CA TRP A 41 -10.27 2.28 -0.90
C TRP A 41 -10.41 3.72 -1.39
N GLY A 42 -10.05 4.02 -2.65
CA GLY A 42 -10.19 5.35 -3.22
C GLY A 42 -11.62 5.91 -3.13
N MET A 43 -12.62 5.08 -3.46
CA MET A 43 -14.04 5.45 -3.33
C MET A 43 -14.47 5.71 -1.88
N ALA A 44 -13.98 4.91 -0.94
CA ALA A 44 -14.28 5.07 0.48
C ALA A 44 -13.48 6.20 1.14
N GLY A 45 -12.42 6.72 0.50
CA GLY A 45 -11.53 7.73 1.05
C GLY A 45 -12.26 9.00 1.48
N LEU A 46 -13.05 9.60 0.58
CA LEU A 46 -13.77 10.86 0.85
C LEU A 46 -14.92 10.69 1.86
N PRO A 47 -15.86 9.73 1.68
CA PRO A 47 -16.86 9.46 2.71
C PRO A 47 -16.24 9.04 4.05
N GLY A 48 -15.15 8.28 4.02
CA GLY A 48 -14.43 7.82 5.19
C GLY A 48 -13.80 8.95 5.99
N GLY A 49 -13.19 9.93 5.31
CA GLY A 49 -12.68 11.15 5.93
C GLY A 49 -13.78 11.94 6.64
N LEU A 50 -14.91 12.19 5.97
CA LEU A 50 -16.06 12.90 6.56
C LEU A 50 -16.62 12.20 7.81
N LEU A 51 -16.60 10.86 7.83
CA LEU A 51 -17.00 10.08 9.01
C LEU A 51 -15.95 10.19 10.13
N MET A 52 -14.66 10.17 9.81
CA MET A 52 -13.55 10.34 10.76
C MET A 52 -13.49 11.75 11.39
N ASP A 53 -14.05 12.76 10.73
CA ASP A 53 -14.19 14.09 11.31
C ASP A 53 -15.32 14.16 12.36
N ARG A 54 -16.35 13.32 12.21
CA ARG A 54 -17.57 13.38 13.04
C ARG A 54 -17.59 12.38 14.18
N TYR A 55 -16.98 11.21 13.98
CA TYR A 55 -17.03 10.09 14.90
C TYR A 55 -15.66 9.82 15.52
N ASP A 56 -15.64 9.04 16.60
CA ASP A 56 -14.40 8.58 17.22
C ASP A 56 -13.67 7.60 16.29
N ASN A 57 -12.46 7.96 15.86
CA ASN A 57 -11.65 7.20 14.92
C ASN A 57 -11.35 5.79 15.44
N ARG A 58 -11.30 5.60 16.77
CA ARG A 58 -11.10 4.27 17.38
C ARG A 58 -12.28 3.34 17.11
N ARG A 59 -13.50 3.86 17.21
CA ARG A 59 -14.73 3.11 16.94
C ARG A 59 -14.84 2.79 15.46
N LEU A 60 -14.51 3.75 14.59
CA LEU A 60 -14.48 3.50 13.14
C LEU A 60 -13.39 2.49 12.76
N ALA A 61 -12.23 2.52 13.39
CA ALA A 61 -11.21 1.48 13.23
C ALA A 61 -11.72 0.11 13.66
N PHE A 62 -12.40 0.00 14.80
CA PHE A 62 -13.02 -1.23 15.27
C PHE A 62 -14.04 -1.78 14.25
N VAL A 63 -14.95 -0.94 13.77
CA VAL A 63 -15.93 -1.31 12.74
C VAL A 63 -15.22 -1.75 11.46
N GLY A 64 -14.18 -1.04 11.04
CA GLY A 64 -13.34 -1.40 9.89
C GLY A 64 -12.68 -2.77 10.06
N VAL A 65 -12.12 -3.08 11.24
CA VAL A 65 -11.52 -4.40 11.52
C VAL A 65 -12.57 -5.50 11.47
N VAL A 66 -13.74 -5.30 12.09
CA VAL A 66 -14.83 -6.28 12.08
C VAL A 66 -15.31 -6.53 10.64
N ALA A 67 -15.56 -5.48 9.87
CA ALA A 67 -15.98 -5.59 8.47
C ALA A 67 -14.91 -6.30 7.62
N LEU A 68 -13.63 -5.99 7.83
CA LEU A 68 -12.50 -6.64 7.16
C LEU A 68 -12.47 -8.14 7.45
N VAL A 69 -12.56 -8.53 8.72
CA VAL A 69 -12.52 -9.94 9.14
C VAL A 69 -13.71 -10.71 8.58
N LEU A 70 -14.92 -10.17 8.69
CA LEU A 70 -16.13 -10.82 8.16
C LEU A 70 -16.05 -10.99 6.63
N ALA A 71 -15.63 -9.94 5.91
CA ALA A 71 -15.42 -10.03 4.47
C ALA A 71 -14.36 -11.07 4.13
N SER A 72 -13.25 -11.09 4.85
CA SER A 72 -12.15 -12.01 4.60
C SER A 72 -12.53 -13.48 4.85
N LEU A 73 -13.26 -13.75 5.94
CA LEU A 73 -13.77 -15.09 6.23
C LEU A 73 -14.80 -15.54 5.18
N ALA A 74 -15.70 -14.64 4.75
CA ALA A 74 -16.63 -14.91 3.66
C ALA A 74 -15.90 -15.18 2.32
N GLY A 75 -14.83 -14.45 2.04
CA GLY A 75 -13.97 -14.64 0.87
C GLY A 75 -13.22 -15.97 0.90
N ALA A 76 -12.74 -16.39 2.07
CA ALA A 76 -12.11 -17.70 2.24
C ALA A 76 -13.11 -18.86 2.07
N ALA A 77 -14.37 -18.67 2.49
CA ALA A 77 -15.40 -19.69 2.45
C ALA A 77 -16.07 -19.86 1.08
N THR A 78 -15.93 -18.88 0.17
CA THR A 78 -16.61 -18.92 -1.12
C THR A 78 -15.99 -19.90 -2.11
N SER A 79 -16.82 -20.40 -3.02
CA SER A 79 -16.45 -21.30 -4.12
C SER A 79 -16.50 -20.63 -5.49
N THR A 80 -17.00 -19.38 -5.58
CA THR A 80 -17.13 -18.65 -6.85
C THR A 80 -16.41 -17.31 -6.82
N TYR A 81 -15.91 -16.87 -7.98
CA TYR A 81 -15.03 -15.71 -8.04
C TYR A 81 -15.74 -14.38 -7.76
N LEU A 82 -16.98 -14.20 -8.21
CA LEU A 82 -17.68 -12.93 -8.02
C LEU A 82 -17.92 -12.59 -6.53
N PRO A 83 -18.45 -13.50 -5.68
CA PRO A 83 -18.51 -13.26 -4.24
C PRO A 83 -17.14 -13.02 -3.60
N PHE A 84 -16.10 -13.73 -4.05
CA PHE A 84 -14.72 -13.45 -3.61
C PHE A 84 -14.34 -12.00 -3.93
N LEU A 85 -14.58 -11.53 -5.16
CA LEU A 85 -14.28 -10.17 -5.58
C LEU A 85 -15.04 -9.11 -4.78
N LEU A 86 -16.30 -9.36 -4.43
CA LEU A 86 -17.09 -8.49 -3.56
C LEU A 86 -16.47 -8.38 -2.15
N THR A 87 -15.93 -9.47 -1.61
CA THR A 87 -15.26 -9.43 -0.30
C THR A 87 -13.96 -8.61 -0.35
N ARG A 88 -13.27 -8.62 -1.50
CA ARG A 88 -12.12 -7.74 -1.77
C ARG A 88 -12.53 -6.28 -1.80
N PHE A 89 -13.63 -5.95 -2.47
CA PHE A 89 -14.18 -4.59 -2.49
C PHE A 89 -14.51 -4.11 -1.07
N VAL A 90 -15.22 -4.92 -0.27
CA VAL A 90 -15.52 -4.58 1.12
C VAL A 90 -14.24 -4.38 1.93
N GLY A 91 -13.26 -5.28 1.79
CA GLY A 91 -11.96 -5.15 2.45
C GLY A 91 -11.24 -3.85 2.09
N GLY A 92 -11.26 -3.45 0.82
CA GLY A 92 -10.67 -2.20 0.35
C GLY A 92 -11.34 -0.97 0.93
N ALA A 93 -12.67 -0.96 1.00
CA ALA A 93 -13.43 0.12 1.60
C ALA A 93 -13.09 0.35 3.09
N THR A 94 -12.72 -0.71 3.83
CA THR A 94 -12.25 -0.54 5.23
C THR A 94 -10.91 0.19 5.35
N GLY A 95 -10.12 0.24 4.27
CA GLY A 95 -8.80 0.88 4.25
C GLY A 95 -8.84 2.36 4.58
N ALA A 96 -9.88 3.07 4.13
CA ALA A 96 -10.11 4.46 4.48
C ALA A 96 -10.19 4.67 6.00
N PHE A 97 -10.81 3.72 6.71
CA PHE A 97 -10.93 3.79 8.16
C PHE A 97 -9.65 3.34 8.86
N LEU A 98 -9.09 2.21 8.44
CA LEU A 98 -7.94 1.61 9.10
C LEU A 98 -6.69 2.47 8.93
N TRP A 99 -6.38 2.95 7.73
CA TRP A 99 -5.20 3.78 7.52
C TRP A 99 -5.30 5.11 8.26
N THR A 100 -6.41 5.84 8.05
CA THR A 100 -6.62 7.18 8.62
C THR A 100 -6.71 7.15 10.14
N ALA A 101 -7.41 6.16 10.73
CA ALA A 101 -7.46 6.04 12.19
C ALA A 101 -6.10 5.73 12.81
N ASN A 102 -5.29 4.85 12.18
CA ASN A 102 -3.93 4.59 12.67
C ASN A 102 -3.06 5.85 12.58
N ALA A 103 -3.13 6.60 11.47
CA ALA A 103 -2.39 7.85 11.32
C ALA A 103 -2.78 8.89 12.39
N ASN A 104 -4.07 9.09 12.63
CA ASN A 104 -4.58 10.03 13.63
C ASN A 104 -4.26 9.61 15.07
N VAL A 105 -4.21 8.30 15.35
CA VAL A 105 -3.75 7.80 16.65
C VAL A 105 -2.26 8.07 16.86
N VAL A 106 -1.44 7.86 15.82
CA VAL A 106 0.01 8.14 15.88
C VAL A 106 0.28 9.62 16.13
N SER A 107 -0.43 10.53 15.43
CA SER A 107 -0.24 11.97 15.61
C SER A 107 -0.63 12.48 16.99
N ARG A 108 -1.61 11.83 17.64
CA ARG A 108 -2.09 12.25 18.96
C ARG A 108 -1.34 11.64 20.14
N VAL A 109 -0.91 10.38 20.04
CA VAL A 109 -0.29 9.66 21.18
C VAL A 109 1.17 10.05 21.37
N PHE A 110 1.88 10.39 20.29
CA PHE A 110 3.31 10.70 20.36
C PHE A 110 3.56 12.20 20.50
N PRO A 111 4.49 12.63 21.38
CA PRO A 111 4.90 14.03 21.45
C PRO A 111 5.62 14.46 20.18
N GLU A 112 5.62 15.77 19.89
CA GLU A 112 6.25 16.34 18.68
C GLU A 112 7.69 15.88 18.47
N SER A 113 8.47 15.75 19.55
CA SER A 113 9.87 15.28 19.51
C SER A 113 10.05 13.85 19.01
N LYS A 114 9.02 13.01 19.08
CA LYS A 114 9.02 11.60 18.63
C LYS A 114 8.11 11.35 17.44
N LEU A 115 7.31 12.34 17.03
CA LEU A 115 6.28 12.20 16.01
C LEU A 115 6.87 11.79 14.66
N ALA A 116 8.02 12.35 14.26
CA ALA A 116 8.68 11.99 13.01
C ALA A 116 9.07 10.50 12.96
N VAL A 117 9.62 9.97 14.04
CA VAL A 117 10.00 8.55 14.14
C VAL A 117 8.76 7.65 14.13
N ALA A 118 7.73 8.02 14.89
CA ALA A 118 6.49 7.26 14.97
C ALA A 118 5.75 7.21 13.62
N THR A 119 5.65 8.34 12.93
CA THR A 119 5.11 8.44 11.57
C THR A 119 5.94 7.63 10.58
N GLY A 120 7.28 7.68 10.67
CA GLY A 120 8.18 6.88 9.84
C GLY A 120 7.94 5.37 10.00
N LEU A 121 7.82 4.88 11.24
CA LEU A 121 7.49 3.48 11.53
C LEU A 121 6.10 3.08 11.02
N PHE A 122 5.10 3.95 11.17
CA PHE A 122 3.76 3.74 10.64
C PHE A 122 3.76 3.61 9.11
N VAL A 123 4.44 4.53 8.41
CA VAL A 123 4.55 4.50 6.94
C VAL A 123 5.33 3.27 6.48
N ALA A 124 6.38 2.86 7.20
CA ALA A 124 7.16 1.65 6.92
C ALA A 124 6.37 0.34 7.14
N ALA A 125 5.33 0.37 7.98
CA ALA A 125 4.46 -0.79 8.18
C ALA A 125 3.74 -1.21 6.89
N GLY A 126 3.49 -0.27 5.96
CA GLY A 126 2.92 -0.55 4.65
C GLY A 126 3.74 -1.55 3.83
N PRO A 127 4.95 -1.17 3.36
CA PRO A 127 5.84 -2.09 2.65
C PRO A 127 6.21 -3.32 3.49
N ALA A 128 6.40 -3.20 4.80
CA ALA A 128 6.68 -4.38 5.63
C ALA A 128 5.54 -5.42 5.57
N GLY A 129 4.28 -4.97 5.65
CA GLY A 129 3.11 -5.84 5.48
C GLY A 129 3.06 -6.50 4.12
N GLN A 130 3.36 -5.76 3.06
CA GLN A 130 3.40 -6.31 1.71
C GLN A 130 4.52 -7.34 1.53
N ALA A 131 5.71 -7.09 2.09
CA ALA A 131 6.80 -8.05 2.08
C ALA A 131 6.42 -9.35 2.82
N ILE A 132 5.76 -9.23 3.98
CA ILE A 132 5.21 -10.39 4.72
C ILE A 132 4.24 -11.17 3.83
N ALA A 133 3.35 -10.50 3.10
CA ALA A 133 2.40 -11.18 2.23
C ALA A 133 3.05 -11.88 1.04
N GLN A 134 4.01 -11.23 0.39
CA GLN A 134 4.70 -11.79 -0.77
C GLN A 134 5.56 -13.01 -0.41
N PHE A 135 6.27 -12.92 0.72
CA PHE A 135 7.10 -14.01 1.21
C PHE A 135 6.25 -15.13 1.85
N GLY A 136 5.35 -14.76 2.76
CA GLY A 136 4.59 -15.71 3.57
C GLY A 136 3.37 -16.30 2.87
N GLY A 137 2.82 -15.62 1.85
CA GLY A 137 1.58 -16.02 1.17
C GLY A 137 1.71 -17.38 0.49
N PRO A 138 2.72 -17.58 -0.38
CA PRO A 138 3.00 -18.87 -1.00
C PRO A 138 3.27 -19.98 0.01
N LEU A 139 4.12 -19.71 1.02
CA LEU A 139 4.49 -20.69 2.04
C LEU A 139 3.28 -21.15 2.85
N LEU A 140 2.41 -20.22 3.22
CA LEU A 140 1.17 -20.52 3.93
C LEU A 140 0.17 -21.27 3.04
N ALA A 141 0.10 -20.89 1.76
CA ALA A 141 -0.76 -21.56 0.79
C ALA A 141 -0.34 -23.01 0.52
N ASP A 142 0.95 -23.29 0.55
CA ASP A 142 1.51 -24.65 0.38
C ASP A 142 1.10 -25.58 1.54
N VAL A 143 1.19 -25.11 2.79
CA VAL A 143 0.93 -25.96 3.97
C VAL A 143 -0.53 -26.02 4.40
N ALA A 144 -1.32 -24.98 4.13
CA ALA A 144 -2.69 -24.82 4.65
C ALA A 144 -3.72 -24.42 3.58
N GLY A 145 -3.31 -24.38 2.32
CA GLY A 145 -4.14 -23.93 1.20
C GLY A 145 -4.24 -22.40 1.11
N TRP A 146 -4.47 -21.88 -0.09
CA TRP A 146 -4.51 -20.43 -0.35
C TRP A 146 -5.56 -19.68 0.50
N ARG A 147 -6.64 -20.36 0.89
CA ARG A 147 -7.69 -19.80 1.76
C ARG A 147 -7.15 -19.36 3.11
N ALA A 148 -6.13 -20.04 3.64
CA ALA A 148 -5.50 -19.68 4.91
C ALA A 148 -4.88 -18.28 4.89
N VAL A 149 -4.41 -17.79 3.73
CA VAL A 149 -3.89 -16.44 3.55
C VAL A 149 -4.94 -15.38 3.90
N PHE A 150 -6.20 -15.63 3.50
CA PHE A 150 -7.36 -14.79 3.80
C PHE A 150 -7.92 -15.01 5.22
N VAL A 151 -7.31 -15.87 6.04
CA VAL A 151 -7.66 -16.01 7.45
C VAL A 151 -6.56 -15.41 8.33
N VAL A 152 -5.29 -15.74 8.03
CA VAL A 152 -4.14 -15.37 8.87
C VAL A 152 -3.86 -13.86 8.84
N TYR A 153 -3.86 -13.20 7.67
CA TYR A 153 -3.51 -11.77 7.63
C TYR A 153 -4.52 -10.84 8.33
N PRO A 154 -5.84 -11.05 8.21
CA PRO A 154 -6.80 -10.32 9.04
C PRO A 154 -6.59 -10.52 10.55
N LEU A 155 -6.14 -11.70 11.00
CA LEU A 155 -5.84 -11.91 12.43
C LEU A 155 -4.69 -11.02 12.92
N ILE A 156 -3.70 -10.72 12.07
CA ILE A 156 -2.63 -9.74 12.37
C ILE A 156 -3.23 -8.33 12.54
N VAL A 157 -4.30 -8.00 11.80
CA VAL A 157 -5.04 -6.73 11.97
C VAL A 157 -5.75 -6.70 13.32
N VAL A 158 -6.49 -7.78 13.66
CA VAL A 158 -7.19 -7.94 14.94
C VAL A 158 -6.24 -7.82 16.12
N ALA A 159 -5.07 -8.45 16.06
CA ALA A 159 -4.05 -8.38 17.11
C ALA A 159 -3.56 -6.95 17.39
N GLY A 160 -3.67 -6.04 16.41
CA GLY A 160 -3.33 -4.63 16.59
C GLY A 160 -4.42 -3.78 17.26
N LEU A 161 -5.64 -4.27 17.36
CA LEU A 161 -6.78 -3.54 17.92
C LEU A 161 -6.65 -3.27 19.42
N PRO A 162 -6.23 -4.24 20.27
CA PRO A 162 -5.93 -3.96 21.67
C PRO A 162 -4.85 -2.90 21.84
N VAL A 163 -3.78 -2.96 21.03
CA VAL A 163 -2.68 -1.98 21.08
C VAL A 163 -3.20 -0.58 20.79
N LEU A 164 -4.05 -0.42 19.77
CA LEU A 164 -4.67 0.86 19.43
C LEU A 164 -5.51 1.43 20.58
N TYR A 165 -6.35 0.59 21.21
CA TYR A 165 -7.22 1.01 22.31
C TYR A 165 -6.46 1.30 23.61
N LEU A 166 -5.34 0.62 23.85
CA LEU A 166 -4.47 0.86 25.00
C LEU A 166 -3.65 2.15 24.84
N ALA A 167 -3.22 2.44 23.61
CA ALA A 167 -2.43 3.63 23.27
C ALA A 167 -3.28 4.91 23.25
N ALA A 168 -4.44 4.88 22.60
CA ALA A 168 -5.36 6.02 22.51
C ALA A 168 -6.54 5.82 23.46
N ARG A 169 -6.40 6.25 24.72
CA ARG A 169 -7.45 6.07 25.74
C ARG A 169 -8.62 7.04 25.61
N GLU A 170 -8.39 8.20 25.02
CA GLU A 170 -9.43 9.19 24.74
C GLU A 170 -9.99 9.06 23.31
N PRO A 171 -11.19 9.60 23.02
CA PRO A 171 -11.74 9.62 21.68
C PRO A 171 -10.85 10.44 20.75
N VAL A 172 -10.42 9.86 19.63
CA VAL A 172 -9.58 10.55 18.63
C VAL A 172 -10.49 11.07 17.53
N ARG A 173 -10.49 12.39 17.32
CA ARG A 173 -11.22 13.05 16.23
C ARG A 173 -10.21 13.71 15.32
N SER A 174 -10.50 13.73 14.03
CA SER A 174 -9.74 14.55 13.08
C SER A 174 -9.96 16.03 13.41
N GLU A 175 -8.87 16.80 13.52
CA GLU A 175 -8.93 18.24 13.84
C GLU A 175 -9.00 19.11 12.58
N GLU A 176 -8.65 18.57 11.41
CA GLU A 176 -8.66 19.29 10.13
C GLU A 176 -9.86 18.87 9.28
N ALA A 177 -10.91 19.69 9.27
CA ALA A 177 -12.02 19.52 8.34
C ALA A 177 -11.57 19.91 6.91
N ILE A 178 -11.64 18.98 5.97
CA ILE A 178 -11.33 19.27 4.56
C ILE A 178 -12.39 20.23 4.00
N SER A 179 -11.98 21.45 3.65
CA SER A 179 -12.85 22.39 2.95
C SER A 179 -13.01 21.99 1.49
N LEU A 180 -14.25 21.75 1.05
CA LEU A 180 -14.56 21.47 -0.37
C LEU A 180 -14.05 22.57 -1.31
N GLY A 181 -14.07 23.83 -0.87
CA GLY A 181 -13.55 24.95 -1.66
C GLY A 181 -12.04 24.90 -1.84
N GLN A 182 -11.29 24.51 -0.80
CA GLN A 182 -9.85 24.28 -0.88
C GLN A 182 -9.54 23.08 -1.78
N PHE A 183 -10.30 21.99 -1.65
CA PHE A 183 -10.13 20.81 -2.50
C PHE A 183 -10.28 21.15 -3.99
N VAL A 184 -11.32 21.89 -4.37
CA VAL A 184 -11.51 22.34 -5.76
C VAL A 184 -10.39 23.25 -6.25
N ARG A 185 -9.83 24.11 -5.37
CA ARG A 185 -8.69 24.96 -5.71
C ARG A 185 -7.44 24.14 -5.99
N VAL A 186 -7.14 23.14 -5.16
CA VAL A 186 -5.99 22.24 -5.34
C VAL A 186 -6.14 21.43 -6.64
N LEU A 187 -7.34 20.95 -6.96
CA LEU A 187 -7.64 20.26 -8.22
C LEU A 187 -7.42 21.11 -9.47
N ARG A 188 -7.32 22.43 -9.36
CA ARG A 188 -7.03 23.34 -10.48
C ARG A 188 -5.56 23.74 -10.56
N ASN A 189 -4.73 23.36 -9.60
CA ASN A 189 -3.31 23.69 -9.60
C ASN A 189 -2.53 22.71 -10.49
N PRO A 190 -2.01 23.14 -11.66
CA PRO A 190 -1.35 22.23 -12.60
C PRO A 190 -0.06 21.62 -12.04
N THR A 191 0.63 22.33 -11.15
CA THR A 191 1.87 21.83 -10.52
C THR A 191 1.54 20.70 -9.53
N ILE A 192 0.53 20.88 -8.69
CA ILE A 192 0.10 19.84 -7.73
C ILE A 192 -0.46 18.63 -8.48
N LEU A 193 -1.24 18.85 -9.55
CA LEU A 193 -1.70 17.79 -10.44
C LEU A 193 -0.53 17.02 -11.06
N ALA A 194 0.49 17.70 -11.59
CA ALA A 194 1.65 17.04 -12.20
C ALA A 194 2.44 16.20 -11.19
N VAL A 195 2.64 16.71 -9.97
CA VAL A 195 3.32 15.93 -8.91
C VAL A 195 2.46 14.76 -8.44
N SER A 196 1.15 14.95 -8.29
CA SER A 196 0.22 13.87 -7.93
C SER A 196 0.19 12.77 -9.01
N PHE A 197 0.19 13.15 -10.29
CA PHE A 197 0.26 12.21 -11.40
C PHE A 197 1.58 11.44 -11.43
N ALA A 198 2.72 12.12 -11.22
CA ALA A 198 4.02 11.45 -11.12
C ALA A 198 4.06 10.47 -9.94
N SER A 199 3.46 10.82 -8.80
CA SER A 199 3.30 9.94 -7.65
C SER A 199 2.45 8.70 -7.98
N ALA A 200 1.33 8.87 -8.68
CA ALA A 200 0.52 7.76 -9.16
C ALA A 200 1.29 6.84 -10.12
N CYS A 201 2.09 7.38 -11.05
CA CYS A 201 2.94 6.56 -11.92
C CYS A 201 3.97 5.75 -11.13
N SER A 202 4.64 6.35 -10.13
CA SER A 202 5.57 5.64 -9.26
C SER A 202 4.88 4.53 -8.45
N PHE A 203 3.69 4.81 -7.94
CA PHE A 203 2.92 3.82 -7.20
C PHE A 203 2.41 2.69 -8.12
N ALA A 204 1.96 3.00 -9.34
CA ALA A 204 1.56 2.02 -10.33
C ALA A 204 2.72 1.09 -10.71
N LEU A 205 3.93 1.62 -10.89
CA LEU A 205 5.14 0.80 -11.09
C LEU A 205 5.40 -0.12 -9.89
N PHE A 206 5.26 0.41 -8.68
CA PHE A 206 5.44 -0.37 -7.45
C PHE A 206 4.43 -1.52 -7.34
N VAL A 207 3.15 -1.22 -7.61
CA VAL A 207 2.09 -2.23 -7.63
C VAL A 207 2.32 -3.23 -8.76
N PHE A 208 2.75 -2.81 -9.94
CA PHE A 208 3.09 -3.71 -11.05
C PHE A 208 4.17 -4.73 -10.66
N PHE A 209 5.31 -4.25 -10.16
CA PHE A 209 6.40 -5.12 -9.71
C PHE A 209 5.98 -6.01 -8.54
N SER A 210 5.12 -5.52 -7.65
CA SER A 210 4.63 -6.34 -6.54
C SER A 210 3.59 -7.36 -7.00
N SER A 211 2.71 -7.05 -7.95
CA SER A 211 1.55 -7.89 -8.27
C SER A 211 1.78 -8.93 -9.34
N TRP A 212 2.57 -8.63 -10.37
CA TRP A 212 2.72 -9.48 -11.55
C TRP A 212 4.00 -10.32 -11.55
N MET A 213 5.02 -9.88 -10.81
CA MET A 213 6.33 -10.53 -10.81
C MET A 213 6.34 -11.94 -10.20
N PRO A 214 5.54 -12.29 -9.17
CA PRO A 214 5.46 -13.67 -8.70
C PRO A 214 4.99 -14.61 -9.81
N THR A 215 3.87 -14.27 -10.47
CA THR A 215 3.30 -15.04 -11.58
C THR A 215 4.24 -15.13 -12.78
N TYR A 216 4.92 -14.02 -13.13
CA TYR A 216 5.93 -14.01 -14.18
C TYR A 216 7.07 -14.98 -13.88
N ALA A 217 7.62 -14.93 -12.66
CA ALA A 217 8.69 -15.82 -12.24
C ALA A 217 8.26 -17.29 -12.26
N THR A 218 7.03 -17.60 -11.85
CA THR A 218 6.55 -18.98 -11.88
C THR A 218 6.35 -19.52 -13.28
N GLU A 219 5.80 -18.72 -14.19
CA GLU A 219 5.39 -19.23 -15.50
C GLU A 219 6.47 -19.07 -16.58
N GLU A 220 7.19 -17.95 -16.59
CA GLU A 220 8.16 -17.62 -17.63
C GLU A 220 9.59 -18.04 -17.25
N LEU A 221 9.88 -18.10 -15.95
CA LEU A 221 11.20 -18.49 -15.42
C LEU A 221 11.18 -19.87 -14.75
N SER A 222 10.01 -20.50 -14.62
CA SER A 222 9.83 -21.79 -13.94
C SER A 222 10.40 -21.82 -12.51
N ILE A 223 10.41 -20.67 -11.84
CA ILE A 223 10.80 -20.54 -10.43
C ILE A 223 9.62 -21.02 -9.58
N ASP A 224 9.87 -21.77 -8.51
CA ASP A 224 8.79 -22.21 -7.64
C ASP A 224 8.05 -21.02 -6.98
N LEU A 225 6.77 -21.20 -6.65
CA LEU A 225 5.91 -20.12 -6.15
C LEU A 225 6.46 -19.47 -4.87
N ALA A 226 7.10 -20.25 -4.00
CA ALA A 226 7.68 -19.75 -2.75
C ALA A 226 8.92 -18.88 -3.01
N ALA A 227 9.85 -19.32 -3.87
CA ALA A 227 11.01 -18.53 -4.26
C ALA A 227 10.62 -17.29 -5.07
N ALA A 228 9.60 -17.38 -5.94
CA ALA A 228 9.05 -16.26 -6.69
C ALA A 228 8.47 -15.17 -5.76
N GLY A 229 7.70 -15.59 -4.75
CA GLY A 229 7.19 -14.71 -3.70
C GLY A 229 8.30 -14.09 -2.85
N ALA A 230 9.31 -14.87 -2.48
CA ALA A 230 10.46 -14.39 -1.71
C ALA A 230 11.30 -13.36 -2.48
N ALA A 231 11.57 -13.58 -3.76
CA ALA A 231 12.24 -12.62 -4.63
C ALA A 231 11.41 -11.34 -4.79
N THR A 232 10.10 -11.47 -5.01
CA THR A 232 9.20 -10.30 -5.15
C THR A 232 9.07 -9.51 -3.85
N ALA A 233 9.15 -10.16 -2.68
CA ALA A 233 9.15 -9.48 -1.38
C ALA A 233 10.31 -8.48 -1.21
N LEU A 234 11.39 -8.63 -1.99
CA LEU A 234 12.50 -7.66 -2.04
C LEU A 234 12.04 -6.29 -2.56
N VAL A 235 11.00 -6.22 -3.40
CA VAL A 235 10.46 -4.95 -3.92
C VAL A 235 9.95 -4.09 -2.76
N PRO A 236 8.92 -4.49 -1.97
CA PRO A 236 8.47 -3.70 -0.83
C PRO A 236 9.55 -3.59 0.26
N PHE A 237 10.36 -4.62 0.51
CA PHE A 237 11.43 -4.57 1.50
C PHE A 237 12.46 -3.46 1.22
N ALA A 238 12.90 -3.32 -0.03
CA ALA A 238 13.80 -2.24 -0.43
C ALA A 238 13.22 -0.84 -0.12
N GLY A 239 11.89 -0.70 -0.16
CA GLY A 239 11.17 0.53 0.16
C GLY A 239 11.37 1.03 1.58
N ILE A 240 11.67 0.14 2.54
CA ILE A 240 11.96 0.50 3.92
C ILE A 240 13.19 1.41 3.99
N VAL A 241 14.17 1.19 3.12
CA VAL A 241 15.42 1.96 3.04
C VAL A 241 15.34 3.04 1.96
N ALA A 242 14.76 2.72 0.80
CA ALA A 242 14.73 3.60 -0.36
C ALA A 242 13.90 4.87 -0.12
N ARG A 243 12.77 4.78 0.58
CA ARG A 243 11.92 5.96 0.82
C ARG A 243 12.62 7.02 1.69
N PRO A 244 13.20 6.70 2.87
CA PRO A 244 14.03 7.64 3.60
C PRO A 244 15.28 8.08 2.81
N GLY A 245 15.90 7.15 2.07
CA GLY A 245 17.07 7.42 1.25
C GLY A 245 16.82 8.47 0.17
N GLY A 246 15.63 8.49 -0.44
CA GLY A 246 15.23 9.50 -1.41
C GLY A 246 15.13 10.91 -0.82
N GLY A 247 14.53 11.01 0.37
CA GLY A 247 14.49 12.26 1.15
C GLY A 247 15.89 12.77 1.45
N TRP A 248 16.72 11.92 2.08
CA TRP A 248 18.11 12.23 2.41
C TRP A 248 18.95 12.64 1.19
N LEU A 249 18.78 11.95 0.05
CA LEU A 249 19.49 12.27 -1.18
C LEU A 249 19.06 13.65 -1.70
N SER A 250 17.75 13.93 -1.67
CA SER A 250 17.21 15.22 -2.09
C SER A 250 17.71 16.38 -1.23
N ASP A 251 17.87 16.18 0.09
CA ASP A 251 18.45 17.18 0.99
C ASP A 251 19.93 17.44 0.66
N ARG A 252 20.72 16.37 0.43
CA ARG A 252 22.15 16.49 0.09
C ARG A 252 22.42 17.23 -1.21
N ILE A 253 21.52 17.17 -2.19
CA ILE A 253 21.66 17.88 -3.46
C ILE A 253 21.06 19.29 -3.43
N GLY A 254 20.89 19.86 -2.23
CA GLY A 254 20.38 21.22 -2.00
C GLY A 254 18.85 21.28 -2.07
N GLU A 255 18.17 20.36 -1.39
CA GLU A 255 16.70 20.27 -1.29
C GLU A 255 15.99 20.13 -2.66
N ARG A 256 16.71 19.64 -3.67
CA ARG A 256 16.15 19.49 -5.02
C ARG A 256 15.36 18.19 -5.11
N ARG A 257 14.05 18.30 -4.98
CA ARG A 257 13.11 17.16 -5.05
C ARG A 257 12.97 16.58 -6.47
N ARG A 258 12.85 17.44 -7.49
CA ARG A 258 12.61 17.05 -8.90
C ARG A 258 13.69 16.11 -9.47
N PRO A 259 15.00 16.36 -9.30
CA PRO A 259 16.03 15.47 -9.84
C PRO A 259 15.94 14.03 -9.32
N VAL A 260 15.63 13.84 -8.02
CA VAL A 260 15.48 12.49 -7.44
C VAL A 260 14.33 11.74 -8.10
N ILE A 261 13.20 12.42 -8.35
CA ILE A 261 12.05 11.86 -9.07
C ILE A 261 12.43 11.49 -10.51
N VAL A 262 13.12 12.36 -11.24
CA VAL A 262 13.52 12.08 -12.63
C VAL A 262 14.48 10.89 -12.68
N VAL A 263 15.48 10.86 -11.80
CA VAL A 263 16.46 9.78 -11.72
C VAL A 263 15.80 8.45 -11.39
N SER A 264 14.80 8.40 -10.49
CA SER A 264 14.10 7.15 -10.19
C SER A 264 13.40 6.57 -11.42
N PHE A 265 12.73 7.41 -12.23
CA PHE A 265 12.10 6.96 -13.47
C PHE A 265 13.12 6.50 -14.52
N LEU A 266 14.23 7.23 -14.67
CA LEU A 266 15.30 6.82 -15.59
C LEU A 266 15.94 5.49 -15.18
N LEU A 267 16.14 5.26 -13.89
CA LEU A 267 16.67 4.01 -13.36
C LEU A 267 15.65 2.85 -13.44
N ALA A 268 14.35 3.13 -13.51
CA ALA A 268 13.34 2.10 -13.72
C ALA A 268 13.38 1.51 -15.14
N LEU A 269 13.81 2.26 -16.16
CA LEU A 269 13.91 1.79 -17.55
C LEU A 269 14.81 0.54 -17.72
N PRO A 270 16.08 0.54 -17.26
CA PRO A 270 16.93 -0.66 -17.37
C PRO A 270 16.41 -1.81 -16.50
N VAL A 271 15.71 -1.54 -15.39
CA VAL A 271 15.07 -2.58 -14.57
C VAL A 271 13.95 -3.26 -15.36
N ILE A 272 13.08 -2.49 -16.02
CA ILE A 272 12.01 -3.03 -16.87
C ILE A 272 12.61 -3.84 -18.03
N PHE A 273 13.67 -3.35 -18.67
CA PHE A 273 14.39 -4.12 -19.69
C PHE A 273 15.05 -5.39 -19.14
N GLY A 274 15.55 -5.35 -17.90
CA GLY A 274 16.10 -6.52 -17.22
C GLY A 274 15.08 -7.66 -17.07
N VAL A 275 13.79 -7.34 -16.91
CA VAL A 275 12.73 -8.36 -16.79
C VAL A 275 12.67 -9.24 -18.04
N THR A 276 12.93 -8.69 -19.23
CA THR A 276 12.80 -9.45 -20.49
C THR A 276 14.01 -10.32 -20.82
N THR A 277 15.15 -10.03 -20.19
CA THR A 277 16.45 -10.63 -20.53
C THR A 277 16.99 -11.56 -19.45
N ILE A 278 16.72 -11.27 -18.18
CA ILE A 278 17.21 -12.07 -17.05
C ILE A 278 16.33 -13.29 -16.87
N ARG A 279 16.94 -14.48 -16.96
CA ARG A 279 16.23 -15.76 -16.82
C ARG A 279 16.59 -16.57 -15.57
N SER A 280 17.65 -16.21 -14.87
CA SER A 280 18.09 -16.93 -13.67
C SER A 280 17.35 -16.45 -12.42
N ALA A 281 17.10 -17.37 -11.47
CA ALA A 281 16.43 -17.03 -10.21
C ALA A 281 17.19 -15.98 -9.39
N GLY A 282 18.51 -16.12 -9.28
CA GLY A 282 19.35 -15.12 -8.60
C GLY A 282 19.34 -13.75 -9.29
N GLY A 283 19.38 -13.73 -10.63
CA GLY A 283 19.27 -12.49 -11.39
C GLY A 283 17.91 -11.82 -11.19
N PHE A 284 16.83 -12.60 -11.19
CA PHE A 284 15.47 -12.10 -10.94
C PHE A 284 15.33 -11.49 -9.53
N ALA A 285 15.87 -12.14 -8.50
CA ALA A 285 15.87 -11.58 -7.14
C ALA A 285 16.64 -10.25 -7.05
N MET A 286 17.82 -10.17 -7.68
CA MET A 286 18.59 -8.91 -7.74
C MET A 286 17.84 -7.83 -8.50
N LEU A 287 17.12 -8.20 -9.57
CA LEU A 287 16.28 -7.27 -10.32
C LEU A 287 15.11 -6.75 -9.49
N MET A 288 14.46 -7.60 -8.69
CA MET A 288 13.38 -7.20 -7.78
C MET A 288 13.88 -6.25 -6.68
N LEU A 289 15.07 -6.50 -6.13
CA LEU A 289 15.70 -5.58 -5.19
C LEU A 289 15.99 -4.22 -5.85
N ALA A 290 16.53 -4.22 -7.07
CA ALA A 290 16.78 -3.00 -7.84
C ALA A 290 15.49 -2.26 -8.20
N ALA A 291 14.42 -2.98 -8.57
CA ALA A 291 13.10 -2.42 -8.83
C ALA A 291 12.54 -1.72 -7.59
N GLY A 292 12.57 -2.40 -6.44
CA GLY A 292 12.13 -1.82 -5.17
C GLY A 292 12.94 -0.57 -4.79
N ALA A 293 14.26 -0.62 -4.92
CA ALA A 293 15.14 0.49 -4.58
C ALA A 293 14.92 1.71 -5.48
N THR A 294 14.75 1.51 -6.79
CA THR A 294 14.59 2.59 -7.76
C THR A 294 13.19 3.19 -7.71
N VAL A 295 12.15 2.37 -7.80
CA VAL A 295 10.75 2.83 -7.85
C VAL A 295 10.33 3.54 -6.56
N GLN A 296 10.80 3.05 -5.39
CA GLN A 296 10.39 3.61 -4.11
C GLN A 296 11.25 4.78 -3.63
N LEU A 297 12.34 5.11 -4.34
CA LEU A 297 13.18 6.28 -4.03
C LEU A 297 12.38 7.58 -4.12
N ALA A 298 11.54 7.73 -5.13
CA ALA A 298 10.72 8.93 -5.32
C ALA A 298 9.51 9.01 -4.39
N ILE A 299 8.98 7.86 -3.95
CA ILE A 299 7.76 7.81 -3.12
C ILE A 299 7.92 8.63 -1.82
N GLY A 300 9.11 8.57 -1.19
CA GLY A 300 9.42 9.36 0.00
C GLY A 300 9.53 10.87 -0.23
N VAL A 301 9.79 11.30 -1.48
CA VAL A 301 10.04 12.69 -1.86
C VAL A 301 8.75 13.45 -2.16
N TYR A 302 7.71 12.77 -2.67
CA TYR A 302 6.46 13.44 -3.08
C TYR A 302 5.76 14.19 -1.96
N TYR A 303 5.70 13.61 -0.76
CA TYR A 303 5.03 14.22 0.39
C TYR A 303 5.68 15.55 0.78
N VAL A 304 7.02 15.56 0.87
CA VAL A 304 7.78 16.78 1.17
C VAL A 304 7.62 17.78 0.04
N TYR A 305 7.74 17.32 -1.21
CA TYR A 305 7.70 18.22 -2.35
C TYR A 305 6.34 18.92 -2.52
N VAL A 306 5.25 18.19 -2.28
CA VAL A 306 3.90 18.77 -2.31
C VAL A 306 3.66 19.72 -1.15
N ALA A 307 4.19 19.42 0.04
CA ALA A 307 4.09 20.34 1.17
C ALA A 307 4.84 21.67 0.91
N GLU A 308 6.02 21.62 0.28
CA GLU A 308 6.80 22.81 -0.12
C GLU A 308 6.10 23.64 -1.21
N LEU A 309 5.32 23.00 -2.09
CA LEU A 309 4.58 23.66 -3.16
C LEU A 309 3.20 24.18 -2.74
N ALA A 310 2.69 23.72 -1.60
CA ALA A 310 1.36 24.06 -1.14
C ALA A 310 1.30 25.53 -0.68
N GLU A 311 0.20 26.20 -1.02
CA GLU A 311 -0.06 27.54 -0.50
C GLU A 311 -0.39 27.47 1.01
N PRO A 312 -0.14 28.53 1.79
CA PRO A 312 -0.44 28.55 3.22
C PRO A 312 -1.88 28.13 3.51
N GLY A 313 -2.06 27.16 4.41
CA GLY A 313 -3.36 26.62 4.79
C GLY A 313 -3.97 25.59 3.81
N THR A 314 -3.23 25.16 2.78
CA THR A 314 -3.67 24.10 1.83
C THR A 314 -2.86 22.82 1.89
N THR A 315 -1.81 22.76 2.72
CA THR A 315 -0.87 21.62 2.83
C THR A 315 -1.57 20.28 3.08
N GLY A 316 -2.49 20.21 4.05
CA GLY A 316 -3.24 18.99 4.34
C GLY A 316 -4.06 18.50 3.14
N THR A 317 -4.75 19.41 2.45
CA THR A 317 -5.52 19.12 1.24
C THR A 317 -4.64 18.64 0.08
N CYS A 318 -3.47 19.25 -0.11
CA CYS A 318 -2.51 18.85 -1.13
C CYS A 318 -1.95 17.44 -0.85
N LEU A 319 -1.60 17.15 0.40
CA LEU A 319 -1.14 15.81 0.82
C LEU A 319 -2.25 14.76 0.63
N ALA A 320 -3.48 15.08 1.02
CA ALA A 320 -4.65 14.22 0.83
C ALA A 320 -4.92 13.92 -0.66
N MET A 321 -4.72 14.91 -1.54
CA MET A 321 -4.85 14.72 -2.98
C MET A 321 -3.78 13.77 -3.53
N VAL A 322 -2.51 13.96 -3.17
CA VAL A 322 -1.42 13.07 -3.60
C VAL A 322 -1.68 11.64 -3.16
N THR A 323 -2.09 11.43 -1.91
CA THR A 323 -2.42 10.09 -1.42
C THR A 323 -3.59 9.49 -2.17
N SER A 324 -4.66 10.25 -2.40
CA SER A 324 -5.88 9.76 -3.06
C SER A 324 -5.68 9.46 -4.54
N VAL A 325 -4.81 10.20 -5.23
CA VAL A 325 -4.49 9.97 -6.64
C VAL A 325 -3.50 8.81 -6.80
N SER A 326 -2.68 8.55 -5.79
CA SER A 326 -1.66 7.51 -5.86
C SER A 326 -2.17 6.12 -5.44
N THR A 327 -3.17 6.03 -4.56
CA THR A 327 -3.78 4.75 -4.13
C THR A 327 -4.94 4.33 -5.01
#